data_AF-G8TR19-F1
#
_entry.id   AF-G8TR19-F1
#
_cell.length_a   1.000
_cell.length_b   1.000
_cell.length_c   1.000
_cell.angle_alpha   90.00
_cell.angle_beta   90.00
_cell.angle_gamma   90.00
#
_symmetry.space_group_name_H-M   'P 1'
#
loop_
_entity.id
_entity.type
_entity.pdbx_description
1 polymer ?
#
loop_
_entity_poly.entity_id
_entity_poly.type
_entity_poly.pdbx_seq_one_letter_code
_entity_poly.pdbx_strand_id
1 'polypeptide(L)'
;MNIIDDYKNADDDQKVELLSDLEFEEDTPEKWEFLRSVITNKDEYDLARIEALKIIEVAPLLDDEFAPFCEALITIINTEQDADVRNYAVMASKNFVNDSEELKELIIKLVLDPKEEQAVRHNAYHAVKAFFDLPRRKVILEKLTTDKEFGKLAKQDLKELHSSE
;
A
#
# COMPACT_ATOMS: atom_id res chain seq x y z
N MET A 1 14.53 -8.88 24.57
CA MET A 1 13.24 -8.15 24.54
C MET A 1 12.49 -8.72 23.38
N ASN A 2 11.24 -9.15 23.56
CA ASN A 2 10.45 -9.67 22.45
C ASN A 2 9.36 -8.64 22.16
N ILE A 3 9.61 -7.78 21.18
CA ILE A 3 8.72 -6.66 20.82
C ILE A 3 7.30 -7.16 20.55
N ILE A 4 7.14 -8.35 19.95
CA ILE A 4 5.82 -8.94 19.67
C ILE A 4 5.08 -9.33 20.95
N ASP A 5 5.79 -9.79 21.99
CA ASP A 5 5.15 -10.12 23.28
C ASP A 5 4.84 -8.86 24.10
N ASP A 6 5.71 -7.86 24.02
CA ASP A 6 5.51 -6.56 24.65
C ASP A 6 4.28 -5.84 24.03
N TYR A 7 4.13 -5.92 22.71
CA TYR A 7 3.00 -5.35 21.96
C TYR A 7 1.64 -5.89 22.44
N LYS A 8 1.54 -7.17 22.76
CA LYS A 8 0.27 -7.80 23.20
C LYS A 8 -0.26 -7.21 24.51
N ASN A 9 0.61 -6.64 25.33
CA ASN A 9 0.28 -6.07 26.64
C ASN A 9 0.37 -4.54 26.67
N ALA A 10 0.77 -3.94 25.55
CA ALA A 10 0.95 -2.51 25.39
C ALA A 10 -0.39 -1.78 25.27
N ASP A 11 -0.41 -0.53 25.72
CA ASP A 11 -1.48 0.40 25.36
C ASP A 11 -1.34 0.88 23.91
N ASP A 12 -2.34 1.61 23.43
CA ASP A 12 -2.46 2.02 22.03
C ASP A 12 -1.30 2.90 21.54
N ASP A 13 -0.77 3.78 22.40
CA ASP A 13 0.36 4.64 22.05
C ASP A 13 1.65 3.81 21.99
N GLN A 14 1.87 2.93 22.98
CA GLN A 14 3.02 2.03 23.04
C GLN A 14 3.06 1.06 21.85
N LYS A 15 1.90 0.59 21.37
CA LYS A 15 1.82 -0.28 20.19
C LYS A 15 2.44 0.37 18.95
N VAL A 16 2.19 1.66 18.74
CA VAL A 16 2.76 2.39 17.60
C VAL A 16 4.28 2.47 17.74
N GLU A 17 4.78 2.83 18.92
CA GLU A 17 6.23 2.88 19.19
C GLU A 17 6.91 1.53 18.97
N LEU A 18 6.31 0.44 19.46
CA LEU A 18 6.82 -0.92 19.30
C LEU A 18 6.84 -1.38 17.84
N LEU A 19 5.86 -0.97 17.02
CA LEU A 19 5.87 -1.26 15.58
C LEU A 19 6.99 -0.49 14.87
N SER A 20 7.18 0.79 15.20
CA SER A 20 8.28 1.58 14.65
C SER A 20 9.65 0.99 15.03
N ASP A 21 9.81 0.49 16.26
CA ASP A 21 11.02 -0.22 16.68
C ASP A 21 11.20 -1.54 15.90
N LEU A 22 10.10 -2.29 15.70
CA LEU A 22 10.12 -3.55 14.95
C LEU A 22 10.57 -3.36 13.49
N GLU A 23 10.34 -2.20 12.87
CA GLU A 23 10.78 -1.89 11.50
C GLU A 23 12.27 -2.21 11.28
N PHE A 24 13.12 -1.91 12.27
CA PHE A 24 14.57 -2.03 12.17
C PHE A 24 15.12 -3.35 12.70
N GLU A 25 14.27 -4.22 13.25
CA GLU A 25 14.67 -5.56 13.69
C GLU A 25 14.76 -6.51 12.48
N GLU A 26 15.98 -6.95 12.16
CA GLU A 26 16.28 -7.90 11.07
C GLU A 26 16.21 -9.36 11.53
N ASP A 27 16.48 -9.62 12.81
CA ASP A 27 16.60 -10.97 13.39
C ASP A 27 15.28 -11.51 13.99
N THR A 28 14.13 -11.01 13.52
CA THR A 28 12.79 -11.44 13.98
C THR A 28 12.06 -12.20 12.87
N PRO A 29 12.18 -13.54 12.79
CA PRO A 29 11.57 -14.35 11.72
C PRO A 29 10.06 -14.18 11.61
N GLU A 30 9.36 -14.01 12.73
CA GLU A 30 7.91 -13.90 12.82
C GLU A 30 7.39 -12.48 12.53
N LYS A 31 8.28 -11.51 12.24
CA LYS A 31 7.94 -10.10 12.02
C LYS A 31 6.86 -9.91 10.96
N TRP A 32 7.01 -10.56 9.82
CA TRP A 32 6.09 -10.38 8.69
C TRP A 32 4.72 -11.00 8.95
N GLU A 33 4.69 -12.18 9.58
CA GLU A 33 3.45 -12.80 10.05
C GLU A 33 2.74 -11.92 11.07
N PHE A 34 3.50 -11.36 12.02
CA PHE A 34 2.95 -10.45 13.02
C PHE A 34 2.40 -9.17 12.39
N LEU A 35 3.14 -8.49 11.52
CA LEU A 35 2.66 -7.29 10.82
C LEU A 35 1.39 -7.56 10.02
N ARG A 36 1.29 -8.73 9.35
CA ARG A 36 0.04 -9.16 8.70
C ARG A 36 -1.11 -9.29 9.69
N SER A 37 -0.87 -9.91 10.85
CA SER A 37 -1.89 -10.06 11.88
C SER A 37 -2.41 -8.72 12.39
N VAL A 38 -1.53 -7.72 12.51
CA VAL A 38 -1.89 -6.35 12.91
C VAL A 38 -2.77 -5.70 11.84
N ILE A 39 -2.33 -5.65 10.56
CA ILE A 39 -3.09 -4.93 9.51
C ILE A 39 -4.46 -5.57 9.21
N THR A 40 -4.58 -6.89 9.38
CA THR A 40 -5.83 -7.63 9.10
C THR A 40 -6.80 -7.69 10.28
N ASN A 41 -6.34 -7.36 11.49
CA ASN A 41 -7.20 -7.34 12.67
C ASN A 41 -8.04 -6.05 12.70
N LYS A 42 -9.36 -6.18 12.45
CA LYS A 42 -10.30 -5.05 12.45
C LYS A 42 -10.59 -4.48 13.84
N ASP A 43 -10.27 -5.24 14.89
CA ASP A 43 -10.42 -4.80 16.28
C ASP A 43 -9.11 -4.20 16.83
N GLU A 44 -8.05 -4.15 16.03
CA GLU A 44 -6.80 -3.50 16.39
C GLU A 44 -6.91 -1.98 16.29
N TYR A 45 -6.15 -1.28 17.11
CA TYR A 45 -6.05 0.18 17.07
C TYR A 45 -5.63 0.68 15.68
N ASP A 46 -6.41 1.57 15.09
CA ASP A 46 -6.23 1.99 13.70
C ASP A 46 -4.85 2.61 13.43
N LEU A 47 -4.27 3.35 14.38
CA LEU A 47 -2.91 3.89 14.20
C LEU A 47 -1.84 2.80 14.19
N ALA A 48 -2.01 1.72 14.94
CA ALA A 48 -1.10 0.59 14.88
C ALA A 48 -1.20 -0.13 13.53
N ARG A 49 -2.42 -0.28 13.00
CA ARG A 49 -2.64 -0.81 11.64
C ARG A 49 -2.00 0.07 10.58
N ILE A 50 -2.17 1.39 10.68
CA ILE A 50 -1.55 2.38 9.80
C ILE A 50 -0.02 2.31 9.88
N GLU A 51 0.54 2.19 11.07
CA GLU A 51 1.99 2.10 11.26
C GLU A 51 2.55 0.83 10.61
N ALA A 52 1.90 -0.32 10.82
CA ALA A 52 2.27 -1.56 10.15
C ALA A 52 2.16 -1.46 8.61
N LEU A 53 1.16 -0.74 8.08
CA LEU A 53 1.03 -0.49 6.64
C LEU A 53 2.16 0.38 6.08
N LYS A 54 2.63 1.40 6.82
CA LYS A 54 3.79 2.22 6.42
C LYS A 54 5.08 1.40 6.38
N ILE A 55 5.29 0.52 7.36
CA ILE A 55 6.45 -0.37 7.40
C ILE A 55 6.52 -1.21 6.11
N ILE A 56 5.40 -1.85 5.73
CA ILE A 56 5.39 -2.72 4.55
C ILE A 56 5.40 -1.95 3.21
N GLU A 57 5.09 -0.65 3.20
CA GLU A 57 5.21 0.21 2.01
C GLU A 57 6.66 0.29 1.51
N VAL A 58 7.63 0.28 2.43
CA VAL A 58 9.06 0.49 2.13
C VAL A 58 9.94 -0.71 2.46
N ALA A 59 9.38 -1.75 3.07
CA ALA A 59 10.12 -2.94 3.47
C ALA A 59 10.75 -3.69 2.27
N PRO A 60 12.03 -4.09 2.36
CA PRO A 60 12.65 -4.99 1.41
C PRO A 60 12.25 -6.45 1.72
N LEU A 61 11.02 -6.83 1.33
CA LEU A 61 10.47 -8.16 1.60
C LEU A 61 11.12 -9.25 0.76
N LEU A 62 11.10 -10.48 1.28
CA LEU A 62 11.44 -11.69 0.53
C LEU A 62 10.24 -12.16 -0.30
N ASP A 63 10.50 -12.83 -1.43
CA ASP A 63 9.48 -13.25 -2.41
C ASP A 63 8.30 -14.03 -1.81
N ASP A 64 8.53 -14.84 -0.78
CA ASP A 64 7.50 -15.66 -0.12
C ASP A 64 6.53 -14.86 0.76
N GLU A 65 6.90 -13.63 1.14
CA GLU A 65 6.04 -12.74 1.93
C GLU A 65 5.07 -11.92 1.06
N PHE A 66 5.35 -11.76 -0.23
CA PHE A 66 4.56 -10.89 -1.11
C PHE A 66 3.12 -11.36 -1.27
N ALA A 67 2.89 -12.65 -1.54
CA ALA A 67 1.55 -13.16 -1.82
C ALA A 67 0.59 -12.98 -0.62
N PRO A 68 0.97 -13.36 0.63
CA PRO A 68 0.15 -13.08 1.81
C PRO A 68 -0.18 -11.59 2.02
N PHE A 69 0.79 -10.69 1.80
CA PHE A 69 0.53 -9.26 1.91
C PHE A 69 -0.37 -8.74 0.78
N CYS A 70 -0.22 -9.23 -0.46
CA CYS A 70 -1.12 -8.89 -1.56
C CYS A 70 -2.58 -9.23 -1.22
N GLU A 71 -2.84 -10.44 -0.72
CA GLU A 71 -4.17 -10.89 -0.32
C GLU A 71 -4.76 -10.03 0.81
N ALA A 72 -3.94 -9.71 1.81
CA ALA A 72 -4.32 -8.83 2.91
C ALA A 72 -4.68 -7.42 2.41
N LEU A 73 -3.85 -6.82 1.57
CA LEU A 73 -4.08 -5.49 1.00
C LEU A 73 -5.35 -5.45 0.13
N ILE A 74 -5.56 -6.44 -0.75
CA ILE A 74 -6.79 -6.54 -1.55
C ILE A 74 -8.02 -6.60 -0.65
N THR A 75 -7.95 -7.37 0.43
CA THR A 75 -9.06 -7.50 1.40
C THR A 75 -9.34 -6.19 2.12
N ILE A 76 -8.30 -5.50 2.62
CA ILE A 76 -8.43 -4.23 3.32
C ILE A 76 -9.01 -3.16 2.37
N ILE A 77 -8.43 -3.00 1.18
CA ILE A 77 -8.85 -1.98 0.20
C ILE A 77 -10.34 -2.12 -0.18
N ASN A 78 -10.85 -3.35 -0.25
CA ASN A 78 -12.24 -3.63 -0.64
C ASN A 78 -13.24 -3.58 0.53
N THR A 79 -12.82 -3.84 1.77
CA THR A 79 -13.76 -4.08 2.88
C THR A 79 -13.62 -3.11 4.06
N GLU A 80 -12.52 -2.37 4.14
CA GLU A 80 -12.27 -1.46 5.24
C GLU A 80 -13.21 -0.25 5.20
N GLN A 81 -13.76 0.08 6.37
CA GLN A 81 -14.64 1.24 6.58
C GLN A 81 -13.86 2.45 7.10
N ASP A 82 -12.76 2.22 7.81
CA ASP A 82 -11.87 3.31 8.19
C ASP A 82 -11.12 3.84 6.96
N ALA A 83 -11.40 5.10 6.62
CA ALA A 83 -10.88 5.72 5.41
C ALA A 83 -9.35 5.88 5.45
N ASP A 84 -8.76 6.11 6.64
CA ASP A 84 -7.33 6.28 6.79
C ASP A 84 -6.63 4.94 6.60
N VAL A 85 -7.04 3.88 7.31
CA VAL A 85 -6.49 2.53 7.15
C VAL A 85 -6.57 2.08 5.68
N ARG A 86 -7.73 2.29 5.04
CA ARG A 86 -7.91 1.98 3.62
C ARG A 86 -6.94 2.77 2.74
N ASN A 87 -6.78 4.06 2.99
CA ASN A 87 -5.88 4.93 2.23
C ASN A 87 -4.41 4.51 2.37
N TYR A 88 -3.97 4.15 3.59
CA TYR A 88 -2.63 3.61 3.84
C TYR A 88 -2.41 2.24 3.20
N ALA A 89 -3.46 1.39 3.10
CA ALA A 89 -3.36 0.14 2.37
C ALA A 89 -3.14 0.35 0.87
N VAL A 90 -3.80 1.35 0.28
CA VAL A 90 -3.56 1.75 -1.12
C VAL A 90 -2.15 2.31 -1.28
N MET A 91 -1.64 3.07 -0.31
CA MET A 91 -0.27 3.56 -0.33
C MET A 91 0.74 2.41 -0.31
N ALA A 92 0.60 1.49 0.64
CA ALA A 92 1.43 0.30 0.78
C ALA A 92 1.44 -0.59 -0.47
N SER A 93 0.32 -0.67 -1.20
CA SER A 93 0.19 -1.47 -2.41
C SER A 93 1.28 -1.21 -3.45
N LYS A 94 1.86 0.00 -3.50
CA LYS A 94 2.96 0.36 -4.39
C LYS A 94 4.13 -0.63 -4.34
N ASN A 95 4.42 -1.21 -3.17
CA ASN A 95 5.50 -2.19 -3.01
C ASN A 95 5.16 -3.56 -3.60
N PHE A 96 3.86 -3.87 -3.74
CA PHE A 96 3.34 -5.19 -4.06
C PHE A 96 2.66 -5.29 -5.43
N VAL A 97 2.34 -4.15 -6.05
CA VAL A 97 1.54 -4.13 -7.27
C VAL A 97 2.14 -4.94 -8.41
N ASN A 98 3.46 -5.20 -8.43
CA ASN A 98 4.05 -5.94 -9.54
C ASN A 98 3.83 -7.46 -9.46
N ASP A 99 3.53 -7.98 -8.26
CA ASP A 99 3.45 -9.40 -7.94
C ASP A 99 2.02 -9.94 -7.95
N SER A 100 1.01 -9.06 -8.05
CA SER A 100 -0.40 -9.45 -8.10
C SER A 100 -1.18 -8.69 -9.18
N GLU A 101 -1.66 -9.43 -10.19
CA GLU A 101 -2.54 -8.87 -11.24
C GLU A 101 -3.88 -8.40 -10.70
N GLU A 102 -4.41 -9.07 -9.67
CA GLU A 102 -5.64 -8.66 -9.00
C GLU A 102 -5.45 -7.30 -8.30
N LEU A 103 -4.32 -7.12 -7.60
CA LEU A 103 -3.99 -5.85 -6.97
C LEU A 103 -3.79 -4.75 -8.02
N LYS A 104 -3.13 -5.03 -9.16
CA LYS A 104 -3.02 -4.06 -10.26
C LYS A 104 -4.40 -3.61 -10.75
N GLU A 105 -5.30 -4.54 -11.02
CA GLU A 105 -6.65 -4.21 -11.51
C GLU A 105 -7.44 -3.40 -10.48
N LEU A 106 -7.31 -3.73 -9.19
CA LEU A 106 -7.92 -2.95 -8.11
C LEU A 106 -7.39 -1.51 -8.10
N ILE A 107 -6.08 -1.32 -8.19
CA ILE A 107 -5.44 0.01 -8.22
C ILE A 107 -5.85 0.80 -9.46
N ILE A 108 -5.94 0.16 -10.63
CA ILE A 108 -6.44 0.78 -11.86
C ILE A 108 -7.89 1.26 -11.68
N LYS A 109 -8.75 0.43 -11.08
CA LYS A 109 -10.14 0.78 -10.81
C LYS A 109 -10.23 2.02 -9.91
N LEU A 110 -9.43 2.07 -8.84
CA LEU A 110 -9.43 3.19 -7.89
C LEU A 110 -9.00 4.50 -8.55
N VAL A 111 -7.87 4.51 -9.27
CA VAL A 111 -7.36 5.77 -9.87
C VAL A 111 -8.29 6.31 -10.96
N LEU A 112 -8.97 5.42 -11.70
CA LEU A 112 -9.88 5.78 -12.79
C LEU A 112 -11.31 6.10 -12.32
N ASP A 113 -11.67 5.85 -11.06
CA ASP A 113 -13.01 6.20 -10.55
C ASP A 113 -13.04 7.67 -10.10
N PRO A 114 -13.75 8.57 -10.82
CA PRO A 114 -13.83 9.98 -10.44
C PRO A 114 -14.64 10.23 -9.15
N LYS A 115 -15.35 9.22 -8.63
CA LYS A 115 -16.12 9.29 -7.38
C LYS A 115 -15.34 8.79 -6.17
N GLU A 116 -14.20 8.14 -6.39
CA GLU A 116 -13.33 7.68 -5.31
C GLU A 116 -12.71 8.88 -4.59
N GLU A 117 -12.40 8.69 -3.31
CA GLU A 117 -11.81 9.72 -2.47
C GLU A 117 -10.47 10.20 -3.05
N GLN A 118 -10.27 11.53 -3.06
CA GLN A 118 -9.10 12.13 -3.69
C GLN A 118 -7.77 11.60 -3.14
N ALA A 119 -7.65 11.40 -1.82
CA ALA A 119 -6.45 10.86 -1.20
C ALA A 119 -6.15 9.43 -1.70
N VAL A 120 -7.16 8.57 -1.73
CA VAL A 120 -7.07 7.20 -2.25
C VAL A 120 -6.67 7.19 -3.71
N ARG A 121 -7.26 8.07 -4.53
CA ARG A 121 -6.90 8.18 -5.95
C ARG A 121 -5.46 8.64 -6.15
N HIS A 122 -4.95 9.56 -5.34
CA HIS A 122 -3.54 9.98 -5.39
C HIS A 122 -2.60 8.84 -5.04
N ASN A 123 -2.89 8.08 -3.98
CA ASN A 123 -2.09 6.90 -3.64
C ASN A 123 -2.16 5.82 -4.73
N ALA A 124 -3.34 5.58 -5.32
CA ALA A 124 -3.49 4.67 -6.44
C ALA A 124 -2.71 5.15 -7.68
N TYR A 125 -2.66 6.46 -7.94
CA TYR A 125 -1.83 7.04 -8.99
C TYR A 125 -0.35 6.76 -8.78
N HIS A 126 0.14 6.92 -7.55
CA HIS A 126 1.53 6.58 -7.19
C HIS A 126 1.82 5.08 -7.36
N ALA A 127 0.88 4.21 -7.01
CA ALA A 127 1.00 2.77 -7.24
C ALA A 127 1.03 2.42 -8.76
N VAL A 128 0.24 3.07 -9.61
CA VAL A 128 0.33 2.92 -11.08
C VAL A 128 1.73 3.28 -11.60
N LYS A 129 2.36 4.31 -11.04
CA LYS A 129 3.74 4.69 -11.39
C LYS A 129 4.79 3.65 -10.98
N ALA A 130 4.45 2.66 -10.18
CA ALA A 130 5.35 1.55 -9.83
C ALA A 130 5.23 0.34 -10.78
N PHE A 131 4.26 0.29 -11.69
CA PHE A 131 4.03 -0.86 -12.58
C PHE A 131 5.19 -1.12 -13.54
N PHE A 132 5.87 -2.26 -13.48
CA PHE A 132 6.93 -2.61 -14.43
C PHE A 132 6.41 -2.79 -15.87
N ASP A 133 5.13 -3.10 -16.03
CA ASP A 133 4.45 -3.11 -17.33
C ASP A 133 4.24 -1.66 -17.86
N LEU A 134 5.27 -1.14 -18.53
CA LEU A 134 5.27 0.20 -19.11
C LEU A 134 4.14 0.41 -20.15
N PRO A 135 3.84 -0.54 -21.07
CA PRO A 135 2.69 -0.40 -21.96
C PRO A 135 1.36 -0.18 -21.22
N ARG A 136 1.09 -0.99 -20.18
CA ARG A 136 -0.15 -0.84 -19.41
C ARG A 136 -0.16 0.46 -18.60
N ARG A 137 0.97 0.80 -17.96
CA ARG A 137 1.15 2.10 -17.28
C ARG A 137 0.82 3.26 -18.21
N LYS A 138 1.36 3.25 -19.43
CA LYS A 138 1.11 4.28 -20.46
C LYS A 138 -0.38 4.41 -20.78
N VAL A 139 -1.08 3.29 -21.02
CA VAL A 139 -2.54 3.30 -21.31
C VAL A 139 -3.34 3.93 -20.17
N ILE A 140 -2.97 3.66 -18.91
CA ILE A 140 -3.66 4.25 -17.76
C ILE A 140 -3.41 5.75 -17.68
N LEU A 141 -2.15 6.18 -17.84
CA LEU A 141 -1.80 7.61 -17.85
C LEU A 141 -2.49 8.35 -19.00
N GLU A 142 -2.58 7.75 -20.19
CA GLU A 142 -3.31 8.33 -21.33
C GLU A 142 -4.79 8.60 -20.99
N LYS A 143 -5.47 7.64 -20.35
CA LYS A 143 -6.85 7.83 -19.87
C LYS A 143 -6.96 9.00 -18.88
N LEU A 144 -5.98 9.13 -17.99
CA LEU A 144 -5.95 10.18 -16.97
C LEU A 144 -5.63 11.57 -17.52
N THR A 145 -5.15 11.73 -18.76
CA THR A 145 -4.80 13.06 -19.33
C THR A 145 -5.98 14.04 -19.42
N THR A 146 -7.21 13.53 -19.39
CA THR A 146 -8.45 14.31 -19.38
C THR A 146 -9.08 14.43 -18.00
N ASP A 147 -8.53 13.74 -17.01
CA ASP A 147 -8.96 13.83 -15.62
C ASP A 147 -8.68 15.23 -15.06
N LYS A 148 -9.65 15.78 -14.31
CA LYS A 148 -9.57 17.13 -13.75
C LYS A 148 -8.41 17.29 -12.75
N GLU A 149 -8.13 16.24 -11.99
CA GLU A 149 -7.11 16.22 -10.94
C GLU A 149 -5.77 15.76 -11.51
N PHE A 150 -5.76 14.62 -12.20
CA PHE A 150 -4.52 13.96 -12.63
C PHE A 150 -4.05 14.38 -14.02
N GLY A 151 -4.86 15.10 -14.81
CA GLY A 151 -4.57 15.35 -16.23
C GLY A 151 -3.27 16.09 -16.50
N LYS A 152 -2.85 17.00 -15.61
CA LYS A 152 -1.54 17.67 -15.73
C LYS A 152 -0.38 16.72 -15.41
N LEU A 153 -0.49 15.95 -14.33
CA LEU A 153 0.53 14.99 -13.88
C LEU A 153 0.70 13.87 -14.91
N ALA A 154 -0.39 13.29 -15.38
CA ALA A 154 -0.37 12.22 -16.38
C ALA A 154 0.31 12.64 -17.68
N LYS A 155 0.06 13.88 -18.15
CA LYS A 155 0.76 14.45 -19.32
C LYS A 155 2.26 14.65 -19.09
N GLN A 156 2.67 14.95 -17.86
CA GLN A 156 4.08 15.08 -17.53
C GLN A 156 4.74 13.70 -17.50
N ASP A 157 4.16 12.74 -16.78
CA ASP A 157 4.69 11.39 -16.65
C ASP A 157 4.78 10.67 -18.02
N LEU A 158 3.82 10.91 -18.92
CA LEU A 158 3.88 10.40 -20.30
C LEU A 158 5.08 10.93 -21.10
N LYS A 159 5.45 12.21 -20.89
CA LYS A 159 6.63 12.80 -21.56
C LYS A 159 7.92 12.18 -21.03
N GLU A 160 7.99 11.92 -19.73
CA GLU A 160 9.16 11.29 -19.09
C GLU A 160 9.34 9.85 -19.59
N LEU A 161 8.25 9.10 -19.75
CA LEU A 161 8.28 7.76 -20.35
C LEU A 161 8.81 7.76 -21.79
N HIS A 162 8.38 8.70 -22.64
CA HIS A 162 8.86 8.80 -24.03
C HIS A 162 10.31 9.26 -24.14
N SER A 163 10.86 9.88 -23.10
CA SER A 163 12.26 10.34 -23.08
C SER A 163 13.23 9.26 -22.60
N SER A 164 12.70 8.13 -22.12
CA SER A 164 13.47 7.00 -21.56
C SER A 164 13.55 5.80 -22.52
N GLU A 165 12.92 5.89 -23.69
CA GLU A 165 12.98 4.94 -24.82
C GLU A 165 14.04 5.39 -25.84
#